data_AF-A0AAW4PYJ0-F1
#
_entry.id   AF-A0AAW4PYJ0-F1
#
_cell.length_a   1.000
_cell.length_b   1.000
_cell.length_c   1.000
_cell.angle_alpha   90.00
_cell.angle_beta   90.00
_cell.angle_gamma   90.00
#
_symmetry.space_group_name_H-M   'P 1'
#
loop_
_entity.id
_entity.type
_entity.pdbx_description
1 polymer ?
#
loop_
_entity_poly.entity_id
_entity_poly.type
_entity_poly.pdbx_seq_one_letter_code
_entity_poly.pdbx_strand_id
1 'polypeptide(L)'
;MSLYLSSSASTASEIATARQAEQIAFLHRVPFAVDALAPGFLPGFREDCGYQETQYQNLTLPVGMLDNDFRNPDLDRFVDRFFEYEPQVAVIGDIYEPADVDDHVAAAREIQASYPEAELIIVPKSQPVIDIIPQNLILGYSRGYADRLAHEFSDPADWRGRRVHILGGSPPKQLDAIRQLTRPTLTDEPPADIVGVDWNGLHRGAQFGEFWTADGWDDSGRDADHVTVRKTVRHSLARVREFWRANGVWPETTPQDEGLNVGYEGPSPADLEHAACTECGTNVWRTRHGPYVAEYDTGAICGYCSYECYFSHRHRNNLEEIAGEQSVYLPPA
;
A
#
# COMPACT_ATOMS: atom_id res chain seq x y z
N MET A 1 16.87 -43.10 24.06
CA MET A 1 16.19 -41.91 24.59
C MET A 1 16.74 -40.69 23.87
N SER A 2 15.97 -40.14 22.93
CA SER A 2 16.26 -38.86 22.25
C SER A 2 14.93 -38.13 22.17
N LEU A 3 14.69 -37.20 23.10
CA LEU A 3 13.40 -36.50 23.23
C LEU A 3 13.55 -34.99 23.52
N TYR A 4 14.73 -34.39 23.33
CA TYR A 4 14.96 -32.97 23.72
C TYR A 4 15.47 -32.05 22.60
N LEU A 5 15.44 -32.48 21.34
CA LEU A 5 15.85 -31.63 20.19
C LEU A 5 14.72 -31.35 19.19
N SER A 6 13.53 -31.95 19.36
CA SER A 6 12.43 -31.86 18.39
C SER A 6 11.43 -30.72 18.65
N SER A 7 11.26 -30.28 19.90
CA SER A 7 10.24 -29.28 20.27
C SER A 7 10.71 -27.83 20.05
N SER A 8 12.02 -27.56 20.16
CA SER A 8 12.56 -26.22 19.93
C SER A 8 12.58 -25.84 18.45
N ALA A 9 12.82 -26.82 17.56
CA ALA A 9 12.79 -26.61 16.12
C ALA A 9 11.35 -26.40 15.59
N SER A 10 10.35 -27.11 16.14
CA SER A 10 8.94 -26.89 15.77
C SER A 10 8.46 -25.51 16.18
N THR A 11 8.74 -25.10 17.43
CA THR A 11 8.35 -23.78 17.95
C THR A 11 9.01 -22.64 17.17
N ALA A 12 10.30 -22.78 16.81
CA ALA A 12 10.99 -21.78 16.00
C ALA A 12 10.41 -21.67 14.58
N SER A 13 10.02 -22.80 13.98
CA SER A 13 9.36 -22.83 12.67
C SER A 13 7.97 -22.19 12.73
N GLU A 14 7.17 -22.52 13.74
CA GLU A 14 5.83 -21.94 13.95
C GLU A 14 5.90 -20.42 14.12
N ILE A 15 6.88 -19.92 14.88
CA ILE A 15 7.09 -18.47 15.04
C ILE A 15 7.55 -17.81 13.74
N ALA A 16 8.40 -18.49 12.96
CA ALA A 16 8.83 -17.96 11.67
C ALA A 16 7.65 -17.84 10.70
N THR A 17 6.81 -18.87 10.62
CA THR A 17 5.58 -18.85 9.81
C THR A 17 4.63 -17.76 10.27
N ALA A 18 4.34 -17.66 11.57
CA ALA A 18 3.42 -16.66 12.12
C ALA A 18 3.92 -15.20 11.98
N ARG A 19 5.20 -14.98 11.63
CA ARG A 19 5.76 -13.65 11.38
C ARG A 19 5.76 -13.25 9.91
N GLN A 20 5.70 -14.23 9.01
CA GLN A 20 5.75 -14.00 7.59
C GLN A 20 4.37 -13.53 7.15
N ALA A 21 4.27 -12.24 6.82
CA ALA A 21 3.01 -11.66 6.40
C ALA A 21 2.56 -12.24 5.05
N GLU A 22 1.26 -12.31 4.85
CA GLU A 22 0.64 -12.63 3.57
C GLU A 22 0.71 -11.42 2.64
N GLN A 23 0.65 -10.20 3.19
CA GLN A 23 0.72 -8.96 2.42
C GLN A 23 1.37 -7.80 3.18
N ILE A 24 1.97 -6.89 2.41
CA ILE A 24 2.47 -5.61 2.93
C ILE A 24 1.89 -4.51 2.07
N ALA A 25 1.03 -3.69 2.67
CA ALA A 25 0.23 -2.72 1.94
C ALA A 25 0.83 -1.31 2.00
N PHE A 26 0.57 -0.56 0.92
CA PHE A 26 0.86 0.87 0.84
C PHE A 26 -0.34 1.57 0.21
N LEU A 27 -1.04 2.35 1.03
CA LEU A 27 -2.30 2.96 0.65
C LEU A 27 -2.05 4.40 0.23
N HIS A 28 -2.18 4.65 -1.06
CA HIS A 28 -2.00 5.96 -1.65
C HIS A 28 -2.72 6.04 -3.00
N ARG A 29 -2.94 7.25 -3.48
CA ARG A 29 -3.42 7.51 -4.85
C ARG A 29 -2.30 7.34 -5.88
N VAL A 30 -2.71 7.17 -7.14
CA VAL A 30 -1.82 7.32 -8.31
C VAL A 30 -1.12 8.69 -8.25
N PRO A 31 0.19 8.77 -8.57
CA PRO A 31 1.03 7.73 -9.16
C PRO A 31 1.67 6.74 -8.17
N PHE A 32 1.65 7.04 -6.87
CA PHE A 32 2.40 6.29 -5.87
C PHE A 32 1.89 4.86 -5.68
N ALA A 33 0.60 4.62 -5.93
CA ALA A 33 0.01 3.29 -5.91
C ALA A 33 0.64 2.36 -6.97
N VAL A 34 0.89 2.88 -8.18
CA VAL A 34 1.61 2.17 -9.25
C VAL A 34 3.04 1.86 -8.81
N ASP A 35 3.69 2.84 -8.18
CA ASP A 35 5.07 2.71 -7.71
C ASP A 35 5.24 1.71 -6.57
N ALA A 36 4.20 1.48 -5.79
CA ALA A 36 4.17 0.49 -4.70
C ALA A 36 3.92 -0.93 -5.23
N LEU A 37 3.06 -1.07 -6.24
CA LEU A 37 2.78 -2.38 -6.83
C LEU A 37 4.06 -3.01 -7.40
N ALA A 38 4.86 -2.27 -8.18
CA ALA A 38 6.07 -2.81 -8.83
C ALA A 38 7.06 -3.55 -7.89
N PRO A 39 7.40 -3.04 -6.69
CA PRO A 39 8.21 -3.78 -5.72
C PRO A 39 7.47 -4.91 -4.97
N GLY A 40 6.15 -5.07 -5.17
CA GLY A 40 5.33 -6.14 -4.62
C GLY A 40 4.51 -5.75 -3.39
N PHE A 41 4.26 -4.46 -3.17
CA PHE A 41 3.32 -4.03 -2.12
C PHE A 41 1.89 -4.14 -2.62
N LEU A 42 0.96 -4.44 -1.72
CA LEU A 42 -0.47 -4.40 -1.98
C LEU A 42 -0.93 -2.93 -2.05
N PRO A 43 -1.34 -2.41 -3.21
CA PRO A 43 -1.76 -1.03 -3.31
C PRO A 43 -3.19 -0.88 -2.82
N GLY A 44 -3.53 0.31 -2.33
CA GLY A 44 -4.85 0.55 -1.78
C GLY A 44 -5.12 2.01 -1.49
N PHE A 45 -6.26 2.32 -0.89
CA PHE A 45 -6.60 3.67 -0.46
C PHE A 45 -7.65 3.65 0.64
N ARG A 46 -7.93 4.83 1.18
CA ARG A 46 -8.96 5.04 2.20
C ARG A 46 -10.30 5.36 1.53
N GLU A 47 -11.37 4.74 1.96
CA GLU A 47 -12.71 4.76 1.35
C GLU A 47 -13.28 6.16 1.10
N ASP A 48 -12.93 7.15 1.92
CA ASP A 48 -13.35 8.57 1.80
C ASP A 48 -12.62 9.34 0.68
N CYS A 49 -11.66 8.71 0.01
CA CYS A 49 -10.82 9.31 -1.02
C CYS A 49 -11.10 8.70 -2.40
N GLY A 50 -10.75 9.44 -3.46
CA GLY A 50 -10.62 8.84 -4.80
C GLY A 50 -9.33 8.02 -4.89
N TYR A 51 -9.36 6.88 -5.60
CA TYR A 51 -8.16 6.06 -5.82
C TYR A 51 -7.29 6.58 -6.97
N GLN A 52 -7.97 7.00 -8.04
CA GLN A 52 -7.39 7.64 -9.21
C GLN A 52 -8.09 8.99 -9.40
N GLU A 53 -7.31 10.02 -9.69
CA GLU A 53 -7.86 11.29 -10.18
C GLU A 53 -8.32 11.11 -11.64
N THR A 54 -9.25 11.95 -12.11
CA THR A 54 -9.83 11.86 -13.47
C THR A 54 -8.83 12.10 -14.61
N GLN A 55 -7.57 12.35 -14.28
CA GLN A 55 -6.49 12.68 -15.21
C GLN A 55 -5.80 11.46 -15.83
N TYR A 56 -5.91 10.25 -15.25
CA TYR A 56 -5.25 9.04 -15.78
C TYR A 56 -6.27 8.11 -16.44
N GLN A 57 -6.81 8.50 -17.59
CA GLN A 57 -7.93 7.79 -18.22
C GLN A 57 -7.54 6.44 -18.83
N ASN A 58 -6.28 6.29 -19.24
CA ASN A 58 -5.76 5.07 -19.88
C ASN A 58 -5.13 4.11 -18.87
N LEU A 59 -5.23 4.39 -17.57
CA LEU A 59 -4.64 3.62 -16.49
C LEU A 59 -5.73 2.94 -15.66
N THR A 60 -5.73 1.61 -15.65
CA THR A 60 -6.54 0.80 -14.73
C THR A 60 -5.64 0.18 -13.67
N LEU A 61 -5.94 0.46 -12.40
CA LEU A 61 -5.19 -0.05 -11.25
C LEU A 61 -6.14 -0.83 -10.32
N PRO A 62 -5.85 -2.11 -10.00
CA PRO A 62 -6.65 -2.87 -9.04
C PRO A 62 -6.48 -2.31 -7.62
N VAL A 63 -7.55 -2.34 -6.84
CA VAL A 63 -7.51 -2.00 -5.41
C VAL A 63 -7.25 -3.29 -4.63
N GLY A 64 -6.08 -3.40 -4.01
CA GLY A 64 -5.75 -4.54 -3.16
C GLY A 64 -6.27 -4.39 -1.73
N MET A 65 -6.16 -3.19 -1.16
CA MET A 65 -6.60 -2.89 0.20
C MET A 65 -7.49 -1.64 0.27
N LEU A 66 -8.57 -1.72 1.04
CA LEU A 66 -9.45 -0.60 1.39
C LEU A 66 -9.40 -0.34 2.90
N ASP A 67 -9.06 0.88 3.28
CA ASP A 67 -9.00 1.31 4.68
C ASP A 67 -10.19 2.23 5.01
N ASN A 68 -10.60 2.29 6.27
CA ASN A 68 -11.70 3.15 6.71
C ASN A 68 -11.20 4.54 7.17
N ASP A 69 -12.09 5.53 7.12
CA ASP A 69 -11.87 6.84 7.72
C ASP A 69 -12.28 6.79 9.18
N PHE A 70 -11.37 6.29 10.01
CA PHE A 70 -11.59 6.17 11.46
C PHE A 70 -11.95 7.50 12.15
N ARG A 71 -11.66 8.65 11.53
CA ARG A 71 -12.04 9.97 12.06
C ARG A 71 -13.49 10.34 11.79
N ASN A 72 -14.09 9.80 10.73
CA ASN A 72 -15.48 9.99 10.36
C ASN A 72 -16.05 8.64 9.87
N PRO A 73 -16.16 7.66 10.78
CA PRO A 73 -16.52 6.30 10.42
C PRO A 73 -17.96 6.25 9.91
N ASP A 74 -18.16 5.46 8.87
CA ASP A 74 -19.44 5.32 8.18
C ASP A 74 -19.46 3.92 7.53
N LEU A 75 -20.13 2.98 8.18
CA LEU A 75 -20.14 1.57 7.78
C LEU A 75 -20.86 1.38 6.44
N ASP A 76 -21.98 2.07 6.22
CA ASP A 76 -22.73 1.97 4.98
C ASP A 76 -21.87 2.46 3.80
N ARG A 77 -21.23 3.63 3.95
CA ARG A 77 -20.27 4.13 2.96
C ARG A 77 -19.13 3.14 2.73
N PHE A 78 -18.60 2.55 3.79
CA PHE A 78 -17.50 1.59 3.68
C PHE A 78 -17.92 0.35 2.87
N VAL A 79 -19.07 -0.24 3.18
CA VAL A 79 -19.61 -1.42 2.49
C VAL A 79 -19.89 -1.09 1.01
N ASP A 80 -20.50 0.06 0.71
CA ASP A 80 -20.71 0.51 -0.66
C ASP A 80 -19.39 0.61 -1.45
N ARG A 81 -18.35 1.20 -0.84
CA ARG A 81 -17.02 1.32 -1.44
C ARG A 81 -16.33 -0.03 -1.60
N PHE A 82 -16.55 -0.97 -0.68
CA PHE A 82 -16.07 -2.34 -0.85
C PHE A 82 -16.66 -2.96 -2.11
N PHE A 83 -17.98 -2.91 -2.30
CA PHE A 83 -18.63 -3.49 -3.49
C PHE A 83 -18.29 -2.76 -4.79
N GLU A 84 -17.87 -1.50 -4.73
CA GLU A 84 -17.40 -0.76 -5.90
C GLU A 84 -16.04 -1.23 -6.41
N TYR A 85 -15.11 -1.58 -5.50
CA TYR A 85 -13.72 -1.90 -5.87
C TYR A 85 -13.29 -3.34 -5.64
N GLU A 86 -14.05 -4.10 -4.86
CA GLU A 86 -13.84 -5.52 -4.57
C GLU A 86 -12.41 -5.83 -4.07
N PRO A 87 -11.90 -5.14 -3.04
CA PRO A 87 -10.53 -5.32 -2.59
C PRO A 87 -10.32 -6.71 -1.95
N GLN A 88 -9.07 -7.20 -2.00
CA GLN A 88 -8.68 -8.42 -1.30
C GLN A 88 -8.71 -8.24 0.23
N VAL A 89 -8.41 -7.03 0.71
CA VAL A 89 -8.29 -6.68 2.13
C VAL A 89 -9.13 -5.46 2.45
N ALA A 90 -9.86 -5.50 3.56
CA ALA A 90 -10.70 -4.39 3.96
C ALA A 90 -10.68 -4.18 5.49
N VAL A 91 -10.37 -2.95 5.90
CA VAL A 91 -10.46 -2.51 7.30
C VAL A 91 -11.85 -1.96 7.56
N ILE A 92 -12.73 -2.77 8.16
CA ILE A 92 -14.14 -2.43 8.38
C ILE A 92 -14.28 -1.21 9.29
N GLY A 93 -13.50 -1.16 10.37
CA GLY A 93 -13.44 0.00 11.23
C GLY A 93 -13.01 -0.23 12.68
N ASP A 94 -12.99 0.87 13.41
CA ASP A 94 -12.55 0.99 14.79
C ASP A 94 -13.72 0.79 15.77
N ILE A 95 -13.55 -0.13 16.73
CA ILE A 95 -14.59 -0.44 17.73
C ILE A 95 -14.09 -0.14 19.14
N TYR A 96 -14.75 0.79 19.82
CA TYR A 96 -14.39 1.21 21.17
C TYR A 96 -15.11 0.41 22.24
N GLU A 97 -16.40 0.14 22.02
CA GLU A 97 -17.28 -0.48 23.00
C GLU A 97 -17.85 -1.81 22.48
N PRO A 98 -18.07 -2.80 23.37
CA PRO A 98 -18.70 -4.07 23.02
C PRO A 98 -20.03 -3.98 22.26
N ALA A 99 -20.79 -2.91 22.50
CA ALA A 99 -22.11 -2.72 21.91
C ALA A 99 -22.08 -2.55 20.39
N ASP A 100 -20.96 -2.06 19.83
CA ASP A 100 -20.84 -1.78 18.40
C ASP A 100 -20.28 -2.98 17.60
N VAL A 101 -19.93 -4.08 18.28
CA VAL A 101 -19.33 -5.27 17.64
C VAL A 101 -20.28 -5.93 16.67
N ASP A 102 -21.55 -6.06 17.04
CA ASP A 102 -22.54 -6.76 16.22
C ASP A 102 -22.74 -6.08 14.86
N ASP A 103 -22.75 -4.75 14.81
CA ASP A 103 -22.91 -3.97 13.57
C ASP A 103 -21.73 -4.15 12.62
N HIS A 104 -20.49 -4.10 13.13
CA HIS A 104 -19.28 -4.30 12.32
C HIS A 104 -19.14 -5.76 11.86
N VAL A 105 -19.51 -6.71 12.71
CA VAL A 105 -19.56 -8.13 12.34
C VAL A 105 -20.62 -8.35 11.26
N ALA A 106 -21.80 -7.72 11.37
CA ALA A 106 -22.84 -7.81 10.36
C ALA A 106 -22.35 -7.27 8.99
N ALA A 107 -21.70 -6.10 8.97
CA ALA A 107 -21.08 -5.54 7.75
C ALA A 107 -20.03 -6.49 7.17
N ALA A 108 -19.18 -7.09 8.02
CA ALA A 108 -18.21 -8.07 7.56
C ALA A 108 -18.88 -9.34 6.98
N ARG A 109 -19.99 -9.80 7.57
CA ARG A 109 -20.74 -10.95 7.06
C ARG A 109 -21.45 -10.67 5.75
N GLU A 110 -21.94 -9.44 5.56
CA GLU A 110 -22.53 -9.01 4.30
C GLU A 110 -21.52 -9.11 3.16
N ILE A 111 -20.32 -8.55 3.36
CA ILE A 111 -19.22 -8.65 2.40
C ILE A 111 -18.84 -10.12 2.14
N GLN A 112 -18.67 -10.92 3.20
CA GLN A 112 -18.31 -12.34 3.08
C GLN A 112 -19.35 -13.20 2.35
N ALA A 113 -20.62 -12.78 2.33
CA ALA A 113 -21.65 -13.51 1.60
C ALA A 113 -21.40 -13.50 0.08
N SER A 114 -20.75 -12.45 -0.42
CA SER A 114 -20.39 -12.29 -1.83
C SER A 114 -18.90 -12.56 -2.11
N TYR A 115 -18.02 -12.22 -1.15
CA TYR A 115 -16.56 -12.34 -1.28
C TYR A 115 -16.01 -13.12 -0.07
N PRO A 116 -16.21 -14.45 -0.03
CA PRO A 116 -15.82 -15.27 1.12
C PRO A 116 -14.31 -15.31 1.37
N GLU A 117 -13.51 -15.03 0.34
CA GLU A 117 -12.04 -15.00 0.41
C GLU A 117 -11.49 -13.62 0.83
N ALA A 118 -12.36 -12.61 1.01
CA ALA A 118 -11.91 -11.28 1.42
C ALA A 118 -11.40 -11.27 2.86
N GLU A 119 -10.27 -10.63 3.07
CA GLU A 119 -9.64 -10.46 4.37
C GLU A 119 -10.22 -9.24 5.09
N LEU A 120 -11.13 -9.50 6.02
CA LEU A 120 -11.86 -8.45 6.74
C LEU A 120 -11.27 -8.22 8.12
N ILE A 121 -10.84 -6.97 8.35
CA ILE A 121 -10.15 -6.53 9.55
C ILE A 121 -11.09 -5.67 10.38
N ILE A 122 -11.26 -6.03 11.66
CA ILE A 122 -11.94 -5.17 12.65
C ILE A 122 -10.89 -4.71 13.65
N VAL A 123 -10.90 -3.41 13.99
CA VAL A 123 -9.87 -2.78 14.81
C VAL A 123 -10.39 -2.54 16.23
N PRO A 124 -10.12 -3.44 17.19
CA PRO A 124 -10.53 -3.21 18.57
C PRO A 124 -9.75 -2.02 19.17
N LYS A 125 -10.43 -1.24 20.00
CA LYS A 125 -9.86 -0.13 20.79
C LYS A 125 -10.05 -0.31 22.30
N SER A 126 -10.49 -1.50 22.73
CA SER A 126 -10.53 -1.90 24.14
C SER A 126 -10.36 -3.41 24.27
N GLN A 127 -9.88 -3.88 25.43
CA GLN A 127 -9.66 -5.30 25.67
C GLN A 127 -10.97 -6.12 25.58
N PRO A 128 -12.12 -5.68 26.14
CA PRO A 128 -13.37 -6.44 26.02
C PRO A 128 -13.81 -6.66 24.57
N VAL A 129 -13.50 -5.73 23.66
CA VAL A 129 -13.85 -5.86 22.24
C VAL A 129 -13.04 -6.97 21.57
N ILE A 130 -11.77 -7.16 21.94
CA ILE A 130 -10.92 -8.25 21.41
C ILE A 130 -11.60 -9.61 21.61
N ASP A 131 -12.14 -9.85 22.80
CA ASP A 131 -12.72 -11.14 23.20
C ASP A 131 -14.04 -11.46 22.49
N ILE A 132 -14.78 -10.43 22.07
CA ILE A 132 -16.11 -10.57 21.47
C ILE A 132 -16.02 -10.76 19.95
N ILE A 133 -15.03 -10.15 19.29
CA ILE A 133 -14.87 -10.27 17.83
C ILE A 133 -14.62 -11.75 17.46
N PRO A 134 -15.42 -12.34 16.55
CA PRO A 134 -15.28 -13.72 16.12
C PRO A 134 -13.86 -14.10 15.68
N GLN A 135 -13.44 -15.31 16.03
CA GLN A 135 -12.08 -15.83 15.74
C GLN A 135 -11.73 -15.91 14.25
N ASN A 136 -12.72 -16.00 13.37
CA ASN A 136 -12.51 -16.05 11.93
C ASN A 136 -12.40 -14.68 11.26
N LEU A 137 -12.47 -13.58 12.02
CA LEU A 137 -12.18 -12.24 11.54
C LEU A 137 -10.79 -11.81 12.01
N ILE A 138 -10.10 -11.04 11.17
CA ILE A 138 -8.77 -10.53 11.46
C ILE A 138 -8.88 -9.34 12.42
N LEU A 139 -7.97 -9.26 13.39
CA LEU A 139 -7.89 -8.10 14.27
C LEU A 139 -6.88 -7.08 13.77
N GLY A 140 -7.28 -5.81 13.77
CA GLY A 140 -6.40 -4.68 13.53
C GLY A 140 -5.63 -4.28 14.79
N TYR A 141 -4.31 -4.47 14.79
CA TYR A 141 -3.44 -3.98 15.85
C TYR A 141 -2.99 -2.54 15.53
N SER A 142 -3.67 -1.55 16.12
CA SER A 142 -3.32 -0.13 15.97
C SER A 142 -1.92 0.18 16.52
N ARG A 143 -0.97 0.49 15.64
CA ARG A 143 0.43 0.81 16.01
C ARG A 143 0.88 2.20 15.57
N GLY A 144 0.20 2.77 14.58
CA GLY A 144 0.52 4.03 13.92
C GLY A 144 -0.23 5.26 14.42
N TYR A 145 -0.71 6.06 13.48
CA TYR A 145 -1.48 7.26 13.77
C TYR A 145 -2.93 6.86 14.05
N ALA A 146 -3.32 6.91 15.33
CA ALA A 146 -4.67 6.64 15.81
C ALA A 146 -4.93 7.48 17.07
N ASP A 147 -6.18 7.52 17.52
CA ASP A 147 -6.59 8.11 18.79
C ASP A 147 -6.24 7.23 20.00
N ARG A 148 -6.24 5.90 19.82
CA ARG A 148 -5.83 4.90 20.81
C ARG A 148 -5.04 3.76 20.15
N LEU A 149 -3.91 3.38 20.75
CA LEU A 149 -3.01 2.33 20.27
C LEU A 149 -3.23 1.03 21.05
N ALA A 150 -3.01 -0.10 20.38
CA ALA A 150 -3.30 -1.43 20.93
C ALA A 150 -2.57 -1.69 22.27
N HIS A 151 -1.29 -1.32 22.37
CA HIS A 151 -0.48 -1.47 23.57
C HIS A 151 -0.88 -0.56 24.75
N GLU A 152 -1.82 0.38 24.56
CA GLU A 152 -2.31 1.25 25.63
C GLU A 152 -3.47 0.63 26.41
N PHE A 153 -4.09 -0.44 25.89
CA PHE A 153 -5.26 -1.06 26.49
C PHE A 153 -5.24 -2.57 26.56
N SER A 154 -4.25 -3.21 25.96
CA SER A 154 -4.13 -4.67 25.89
C SER A 154 -2.69 -5.11 26.10
N ASP A 155 -2.54 -6.34 26.57
CA ASP A 155 -1.26 -7.04 26.65
C ASP A 155 -1.06 -7.93 25.41
N PRO A 156 0.19 -8.26 25.02
CA PRO A 156 0.43 -9.18 23.90
C PRO A 156 -0.27 -10.54 24.04
N ALA A 157 -0.61 -10.97 25.26
CA ALA A 157 -1.35 -12.20 25.54
C ALA A 157 -2.78 -12.18 24.95
N ASP A 158 -3.43 -11.01 24.92
CA ASP A 158 -4.82 -10.86 24.42
C ASP A 158 -4.95 -11.16 22.92
N TRP A 159 -3.83 -11.14 22.19
CA TRP A 159 -3.78 -11.29 20.73
C TRP A 159 -3.30 -12.67 20.28
N ARG A 160 -2.95 -13.55 21.23
CA ARG A 160 -2.36 -14.86 20.92
C ARG A 160 -3.37 -15.76 20.21
N GLY A 161 -2.89 -16.51 19.22
CA GLY A 161 -3.73 -17.36 18.37
C GLY A 161 -4.72 -16.61 17.47
N ARG A 162 -4.71 -15.27 17.45
CA ARG A 162 -5.50 -14.46 16.53
C ARG A 162 -4.73 -14.24 15.23
N ARG A 163 -5.46 -14.10 14.12
CA ARG A 163 -4.96 -13.45 12.91
C ARG A 163 -4.94 -11.93 13.13
N VAL A 164 -3.81 -11.29 12.86
CA VAL A 164 -3.56 -9.90 13.21
C VAL A 164 -2.94 -9.14 12.04
N HIS A 165 -3.52 -8.00 11.71
CA HIS A 165 -2.94 -7.01 10.78
C HIS A 165 -2.40 -5.83 11.58
N ILE A 166 -1.14 -5.43 11.37
CA ILE A 166 -0.53 -4.28 12.08
C ILE A 166 -0.80 -2.99 11.31
N LEU A 167 -1.65 -2.13 11.88
CA LEU A 167 -2.12 -0.90 11.26
C LEU A 167 -1.19 0.28 11.58
N GLY A 168 -0.50 0.76 10.54
CA GLY A 168 0.40 1.91 10.59
C GLY A 168 1.63 1.76 11.50
N GLY A 169 2.37 2.86 11.65
CA GLY A 169 3.65 2.90 12.37
C GLY A 169 4.83 2.57 11.46
N SER A 170 6.01 3.11 11.77
CA SER A 170 7.19 2.83 10.95
C SER A 170 7.64 1.37 11.07
N PRO A 171 8.38 0.82 10.08
CA PRO A 171 8.79 -0.58 10.09
C PRO A 171 9.48 -1.05 11.38
N PRO A 172 10.34 -0.26 12.05
CA PRO A 172 10.91 -0.67 13.33
C PRO A 172 9.88 -0.78 14.46
N LYS A 173 8.88 0.12 14.50
CA LYS A 173 7.79 0.09 15.49
C LYS A 173 6.86 -1.11 15.29
N GLN A 174 6.60 -1.44 14.02
CA GLN A 174 5.81 -2.61 13.63
C GLN A 174 6.57 -3.91 13.93
N LEU A 175 7.87 -3.97 13.61
CA LEU A 175 8.72 -5.13 13.92
C LEU A 175 8.80 -5.40 15.42
N ASP A 176 8.87 -4.36 16.26
CA ASP A 176 8.79 -4.52 17.71
C ASP A 176 7.45 -5.16 18.12
N ALA A 177 6.32 -4.66 17.61
CA ALA A 177 5.01 -5.25 17.87
C ALA A 177 4.94 -6.71 17.41
N ILE A 178 5.35 -7.03 16.18
CA ILE A 178 5.43 -8.39 15.65
C ILE A 178 6.23 -9.29 16.60
N ARG A 179 7.41 -8.84 17.07
CA ARG A 179 8.23 -9.60 18.02
C ARG A 179 7.50 -9.85 19.35
N GLN A 180 6.81 -8.86 19.90
CA GLN A 180 6.04 -9.04 21.14
C GLN A 180 4.88 -10.01 20.97
N LEU A 181 4.17 -9.94 19.84
CA LEU A 181 2.98 -10.75 19.56
C LEU A 181 3.32 -12.22 19.21
N THR A 182 4.54 -12.47 18.71
CA THR A 182 4.95 -13.79 18.21
C THR A 182 6.00 -14.49 19.05
N ARG A 183 6.66 -13.82 20.01
CA ARG A 183 7.68 -14.46 20.85
C ARG A 183 7.11 -15.65 21.65
N PRO A 184 7.94 -16.63 22.03
CA PRO A 184 7.52 -17.71 22.92
C PRO A 184 7.04 -17.17 24.27
N THR A 185 6.10 -17.86 24.89
CA THR A 185 5.61 -17.56 26.26
C THR A 185 5.94 -18.72 27.20
N LEU A 186 5.78 -18.50 28.51
CA LEU A 186 5.93 -19.57 29.51
C LEU A 186 4.74 -20.54 29.53
N THR A 187 3.62 -20.15 28.91
CA THR A 187 2.37 -20.90 28.85
C THR A 187 2.23 -21.72 27.56
N ASP A 188 3.25 -21.69 26.68
CA ASP A 188 3.24 -22.33 25.36
C ASP A 188 2.00 -21.96 24.51
N GLU A 189 1.43 -20.77 24.73
CA GLU A 189 0.36 -20.24 23.90
C GLU A 189 0.85 -20.08 22.45
N PRO A 190 0.01 -20.32 21.44
CA PRO A 190 0.40 -20.14 20.04
C PRO A 190 0.68 -18.66 19.73
N PRO A 191 1.63 -18.33 18.84
CA PRO A 191 1.85 -16.96 18.37
C PRO A 191 0.58 -16.35 17.77
N ALA A 192 0.48 -15.02 17.83
CA ALA A 192 -0.42 -14.33 16.91
C ALA A 192 0.07 -14.56 15.48
N ASP A 193 -0.85 -14.77 14.56
CA ASP A 193 -0.58 -14.98 13.15
C ASP A 193 -0.62 -13.61 12.43
N ILE A 194 0.54 -13.10 12.02
CA ILE A 194 0.65 -11.78 11.40
C ILE A 194 0.30 -11.91 9.93
N VAL A 195 -0.91 -11.49 9.54
CA VAL A 195 -1.40 -11.62 8.16
C VAL A 195 -0.95 -10.46 7.28
N GLY A 196 -0.77 -9.26 7.87
CA GLY A 196 -0.39 -8.09 7.09
C GLY A 196 0.11 -6.91 7.90
N VAL A 197 0.75 -5.99 7.21
CA VAL A 197 1.15 -4.68 7.75
C VAL A 197 0.96 -3.59 6.69
N ASP A 198 0.66 -2.37 7.12
CA ASP A 198 0.59 -1.21 6.22
C ASP A 198 1.28 0.01 6.82
N TRP A 199 1.85 0.88 5.98
CA TRP A 199 2.39 2.16 6.43
C TRP A 199 2.53 3.20 5.30
N ASN A 200 1.84 4.33 5.46
CA ASN A 200 1.77 5.37 4.42
C ASN A 200 2.71 6.57 4.68
N GLY A 201 3.62 6.47 5.65
CA GLY A 201 4.46 7.61 6.09
C GLY A 201 5.47 8.11 5.06
N LEU A 202 5.75 7.32 4.01
CA LEU A 202 6.79 7.61 3.01
C LEU A 202 6.56 8.92 2.26
N HIS A 203 5.33 9.17 1.82
CA HIS A 203 5.02 10.36 1.03
C HIS A 203 5.26 11.65 1.82
N ARG A 204 4.92 11.67 3.12
CA ARG A 204 5.15 12.84 3.96
C ARG A 204 6.64 13.17 4.11
N GLY A 205 7.50 12.17 4.31
CA GLY A 205 8.95 12.39 4.35
C GLY A 205 9.49 12.91 3.01
N ALA A 206 9.01 12.32 1.91
CA ALA A 206 9.41 12.71 0.57
C ALA A 206 9.09 14.18 0.23
N GLN A 207 8.01 14.74 0.78
CA GLN A 207 7.69 16.18 0.65
C GLN A 207 8.76 17.10 1.25
N PHE A 208 9.57 16.59 2.19
CA PHE A 208 10.69 17.30 2.80
C PHE A 208 12.05 16.82 2.27
N GLY A 209 12.09 16.12 1.13
CA GLY A 209 13.31 15.55 0.57
C GLY A 209 13.91 14.43 1.40
N GLU A 210 13.16 13.86 2.34
CA GLU A 210 13.61 12.75 3.20
C GLU A 210 13.14 11.42 2.63
N PHE A 211 13.99 10.40 2.70
CA PHE A 211 13.60 9.02 2.41
C PHE A 211 13.83 8.12 3.61
N TRP A 212 13.07 7.02 3.67
CA TRP A 212 13.16 6.09 4.76
C TRP A 212 14.29 5.08 4.55
N THR A 213 15.04 4.79 5.62
CA THR A 213 16.03 3.72 5.71
C THR A 213 15.82 2.92 7.00
N ALA A 214 16.47 1.76 7.11
CA ALA A 214 16.43 0.94 8.32
C ALA A 214 16.96 1.67 9.57
N ASP A 215 17.86 2.65 9.38
CA ASP A 215 18.45 3.46 10.45
C ASP A 215 17.63 4.73 10.77
N GLY A 216 16.55 4.99 10.02
CA GLY A 216 15.67 6.14 10.20
C GLY A 216 15.49 6.96 8.92
N TRP A 217 15.01 8.18 9.09
CA TRP A 217 14.89 9.14 7.99
C TRP A 217 16.28 9.65 7.59
N ASP A 218 16.58 9.55 6.31
CA ASP A 218 17.76 10.14 5.68
C ASP A 218 17.32 11.42 4.95
N ASP A 219 17.99 12.53 5.23
CA ASP A 219 17.69 13.86 4.72
C ASP A 219 18.64 14.31 3.60
N SER A 220 19.55 13.45 3.14
CA SER A 220 20.49 13.75 2.05
C SER A 220 19.82 14.08 0.71
N GLY A 221 18.54 13.73 0.56
CA GLY A 221 17.72 14.13 -0.60
C GLY A 221 17.31 15.62 -0.60
N ARG A 222 17.45 16.34 0.52
CA ARG A 222 17.09 17.77 0.63
C ARG A 222 17.93 18.68 -0.25
N ASP A 223 19.20 18.33 -0.43
CA ASP A 223 20.16 19.15 -1.17
C ASP A 223 20.32 18.68 -2.64
N ALA A 224 19.49 17.75 -3.10
CA ALA A 224 19.56 17.20 -4.45
C ALA A 224 18.53 17.88 -5.37
N ASP A 225 18.98 18.87 -6.16
CA ASP A 225 18.16 19.70 -7.10
C ASP A 225 17.31 18.90 -8.13
N HIS A 226 17.46 17.58 -8.19
CA HIS A 226 16.90 16.69 -9.22
C HIS A 226 16.08 15.51 -8.65
N VAL A 227 15.91 15.46 -7.32
CA VAL A 227 15.12 14.40 -6.65
C VAL A 227 13.70 14.89 -6.43
N THR A 228 12.78 14.33 -7.19
CA THR A 228 11.35 14.54 -7.11
C THR A 228 10.75 13.73 -5.95
N VAL A 229 9.60 14.18 -5.42
CA VAL A 229 8.86 13.47 -4.35
C VAL A 229 8.62 12.00 -4.72
N ARG A 230 8.23 11.74 -5.97
CA ARG A 230 7.93 10.39 -6.45
C ARG A 230 9.17 9.48 -6.51
N LYS A 231 10.33 9.97 -6.97
CA LYS A 231 11.61 9.23 -6.84
C LYS A 231 11.95 8.90 -5.39
N THR A 232 11.74 9.85 -4.46
CA THR A 232 12.02 9.64 -3.03
C THR A 232 11.10 8.57 -2.43
N VAL A 233 9.82 8.55 -2.82
CA VAL A 233 8.89 7.49 -2.42
C VAL A 233 9.31 6.14 -2.98
N ARG A 234 9.63 6.03 -4.28
CA ARG A 234 10.14 4.80 -4.91
C ARG A 234 11.38 4.26 -4.20
N HIS A 235 12.32 5.16 -3.87
CA HIS A 235 13.52 4.79 -3.12
C HIS A 235 13.17 4.24 -1.74
N SER A 236 12.27 4.90 -1.02
CA SER A 236 11.83 4.46 0.30
C SER A 236 11.08 3.12 0.27
N LEU A 237 10.22 2.89 -0.73
CA LEU A 237 9.52 1.61 -0.92
C LEU A 237 10.52 0.45 -1.11
N ALA A 238 11.57 0.66 -1.92
CA ALA A 238 12.63 -0.33 -2.08
C ALA A 238 13.33 -0.65 -0.75
N ARG A 239 13.62 0.38 0.07
CA ARG A 239 14.24 0.20 1.39
C ARG A 239 13.32 -0.51 2.38
N VAL A 240 12.03 -0.19 2.39
CA VAL A 240 11.03 -0.89 3.23
C VAL A 240 10.96 -2.36 2.86
N ARG A 241 10.96 -2.69 1.56
CA ARG A 241 11.00 -4.09 1.09
C ARG A 241 12.25 -4.81 1.58
N GLU A 242 13.43 -4.20 1.43
CA GLU A 242 14.69 -4.77 1.91
C GLU A 242 14.65 -5.04 3.41
N PHE A 243 14.13 -4.10 4.20
CA PHE A 243 13.97 -4.25 5.65
C PHE A 243 13.09 -5.44 6.02
N TRP A 244 11.92 -5.57 5.38
CA TRP A 244 11.02 -6.67 5.68
C TRP A 244 11.55 -8.03 5.26
N ARG A 245 12.26 -8.10 4.13
CA ARG A 245 12.96 -9.32 3.70
C ARG A 245 14.05 -9.72 4.69
N ALA A 246 14.86 -8.76 5.14
CA ALA A 246 15.92 -9.01 6.11
C ALA A 246 15.40 -9.50 7.46
N ASN A 247 14.15 -9.19 7.80
CA ASN A 247 13.50 -9.61 9.05
C ASN A 247 12.56 -10.82 8.89
N GLY A 248 12.48 -11.43 7.69
CA GLY A 248 11.63 -12.60 7.44
C GLY A 248 10.13 -12.33 7.51
N VAL A 249 9.71 -11.07 7.31
CA VAL A 249 8.29 -10.65 7.35
C VAL A 249 7.71 -10.53 5.94
N TRP A 250 8.55 -10.27 4.94
CA TRP A 250 8.10 -10.07 3.56
C TRP A 250 7.37 -11.32 3.01
N PRO A 251 6.23 -11.15 2.29
CA PRO A 251 5.45 -12.25 1.74
C PRO A 251 6.20 -13.14 0.74
N GLU A 252 5.76 -14.39 0.61
CA GLU A 252 6.30 -15.32 -0.39
C GLU A 252 5.83 -14.97 -1.81
N THR A 253 4.55 -14.62 -1.94
CA THR A 253 3.92 -14.16 -3.17
C THR A 253 3.87 -12.64 -3.23
N THR A 254 3.74 -12.10 -4.42
CA THR A 254 3.46 -10.68 -4.64
C THR A 254 2.05 -10.52 -5.21
N PRO A 255 1.42 -9.34 -5.10
CA PRO A 255 0.10 -9.10 -5.68
C PRO A 255 0.04 -9.43 -7.18
N GLN A 256 1.14 -9.26 -7.92
CA GLN A 256 1.22 -9.64 -9.33
C GLN A 256 1.14 -11.15 -9.55
N ASP A 257 1.71 -11.96 -8.66
CA ASP A 257 1.61 -13.42 -8.71
C ASP A 257 0.14 -13.88 -8.50
N GLU A 258 -0.63 -13.05 -7.79
CA GLU A 258 -2.05 -13.24 -7.48
C GLU A 258 -2.98 -12.57 -8.50
N GLY A 259 -2.43 -12.00 -9.56
CA GLY A 259 -3.19 -11.47 -10.69
C GLY A 259 -3.53 -9.98 -10.61
N LEU A 260 -3.08 -9.24 -9.59
CA LEU A 260 -3.20 -7.78 -9.54
C LEU A 260 -2.22 -7.13 -10.51
N ASN A 261 -2.70 -6.87 -11.73
CA ASN A 261 -1.93 -6.28 -12.81
C ASN A 261 -2.41 -4.87 -13.15
N VAL A 262 -1.47 -3.97 -13.44
CA VAL A 262 -1.78 -2.65 -13.99
C VAL A 262 -2.12 -2.80 -15.48
N GLY A 263 -3.28 -2.27 -15.88
CA GLY A 263 -3.59 -2.03 -17.28
C GLY A 263 -3.19 -0.60 -17.64
N TYR A 264 -2.31 -0.42 -18.61
CA TYR A 264 -1.95 0.91 -19.11
C TYR A 264 -1.72 0.89 -20.62
N GLU A 265 -2.55 1.66 -21.34
CA GLU A 265 -2.51 1.69 -22.81
C GLU A 265 -1.51 2.74 -23.35
N GLY A 266 -1.04 3.65 -22.48
CA GLY A 266 -0.20 4.75 -22.87
C GLY A 266 -0.96 5.89 -23.56
N PRO A 267 -0.30 7.03 -23.80
CA PRO A 267 -0.88 8.10 -24.59
C PRO A 267 -0.77 7.78 -26.08
N SER A 268 -1.62 8.42 -26.86
CA SER A 268 -1.66 8.35 -28.31
C SER A 268 -1.68 9.76 -28.93
N PRO A 269 -1.38 9.91 -30.23
CA PRO A 269 -1.56 11.18 -30.93
C PRO A 269 -3.00 11.73 -30.87
N ALA A 270 -4.01 10.89 -30.65
CA ALA A 270 -5.40 11.32 -30.56
C ALA A 270 -5.71 12.06 -29.25
N ASP A 271 -4.87 11.87 -28.22
CA ASP A 271 -5.03 12.49 -26.90
C ASP A 271 -4.46 13.93 -26.86
N LEU A 272 -3.84 14.40 -27.95
CA LEU A 272 -3.33 15.77 -28.04
C LEU A 272 -4.45 16.78 -28.27
N GLU A 273 -4.68 17.64 -27.28
CA GLU A 273 -5.59 18.78 -27.40
C GLU A 273 -5.09 19.86 -28.37
N HIS A 274 -3.76 19.98 -28.52
CA HIS A 274 -3.12 21.08 -29.25
C HIS A 274 -2.09 20.57 -30.26
N ALA A 275 -2.02 21.25 -31.41
CA ALA A 275 -1.05 20.96 -32.46
C ALA A 275 0.36 21.54 -32.21
N ALA A 276 0.55 22.35 -31.17
CA ALA A 276 1.83 23.00 -30.89
C ALA A 276 2.74 22.12 -30.05
N CYS A 277 4.02 22.04 -30.43
CA CYS A 277 5.06 21.39 -29.64
C CYS A 277 5.20 22.11 -28.31
N THR A 278 5.14 21.35 -27.22
CA THR A 278 5.19 21.89 -25.85
C THR A 278 6.50 22.65 -25.58
N GLU A 279 7.62 22.22 -26.18
CA GLU A 279 8.92 22.85 -25.97
C GLU A 279 9.15 24.10 -26.85
N CYS A 280 8.87 24.01 -28.16
CA CYS A 280 9.32 25.01 -29.13
C CYS A 280 8.19 25.68 -29.92
N GLY A 281 6.93 25.32 -29.69
CA GLY A 281 5.75 25.88 -30.36
C GLY A 281 5.54 25.46 -31.82
N THR A 282 6.46 24.69 -32.41
CA THR A 282 6.32 24.20 -33.80
C THR A 282 5.14 23.23 -33.92
N ASN A 283 4.45 23.23 -35.05
CA ASN A 283 3.34 22.31 -35.27
C ASN A 283 3.84 20.84 -35.32
N VAL A 284 3.37 20.00 -34.40
CA VAL A 284 3.82 18.61 -34.21
C VAL A 284 3.42 17.68 -35.35
N TRP A 285 2.40 18.04 -36.13
CA TRP A 285 1.91 17.26 -37.28
C TRP A 285 2.67 17.56 -38.58
N ARG A 286 3.56 18.55 -38.57
CA ARG A 286 4.40 18.88 -39.74
C ARG A 286 5.72 18.11 -39.77
N THR A 287 5.98 17.27 -38.79
CA THR A 287 7.15 16.40 -38.75
C THR A 287 6.97 15.22 -39.72
N ARG A 288 8.08 14.61 -40.16
CA ARG A 288 8.02 13.48 -41.11
C ARG A 288 7.35 12.24 -40.51
N HIS A 289 7.47 12.04 -39.20
CA HIS A 289 7.08 10.80 -38.52
C HIS A 289 5.82 10.97 -37.65
N GLY A 290 5.33 12.19 -37.46
CA GLY A 290 4.26 12.50 -36.51
C GLY A 290 4.79 12.95 -35.15
N PRO A 291 3.89 13.24 -34.20
CA PRO A 291 4.25 13.72 -32.87
C PRO A 291 4.85 12.60 -32.01
N TYR A 292 5.77 12.97 -31.13
CA TYR A 292 5.99 12.25 -29.88
C TYR A 292 4.91 12.70 -28.89
N VAL A 293 4.35 11.78 -28.12
CA VAL A 293 3.36 12.11 -27.08
C VAL A 293 3.83 11.51 -25.76
N ALA A 294 3.81 12.28 -24.68
CA ALA A 294 4.16 11.79 -23.36
C ALA A 294 3.07 12.12 -22.32
N GLU A 295 2.77 11.18 -21.45
CA GLU A 295 1.93 11.36 -20.27
C GLU A 295 2.80 11.40 -19.00
N TYR A 296 2.65 12.46 -18.21
CA TYR A 296 3.44 12.68 -17.00
C TYR A 296 2.69 12.29 -15.73
N ASP A 297 3.43 12.17 -14.63
CA ASP A 297 2.94 11.95 -13.28
C ASP A 297 2.01 13.06 -12.78
N THR A 298 1.96 14.20 -13.46
CA THR A 298 0.98 15.28 -13.24
C THR A 298 -0.36 15.05 -13.94
N GLY A 299 -0.48 14.01 -14.77
CA GLY A 299 -1.63 13.78 -15.66
C GLY A 299 -1.59 14.61 -16.95
N ALA A 300 -0.55 15.42 -17.15
CA ALA A 300 -0.41 16.19 -18.38
C ALA A 300 -0.02 15.29 -19.56
N ILE A 301 -0.76 15.39 -20.66
CA ILE A 301 -0.42 14.79 -21.96
C ILE A 301 0.17 15.88 -22.85
N CYS A 302 1.42 15.69 -23.28
CA CYS A 302 2.18 16.70 -24.04
C CYS A 302 2.67 16.16 -25.39
N GLY A 303 2.55 17.00 -26.42
CA GLY A 303 3.05 16.71 -27.77
C GLY A 303 4.40 17.35 -28.05
N TYR A 304 5.27 16.64 -28.77
CA TYR A 304 6.60 17.13 -29.16
C TYR A 304 6.91 16.83 -30.63
N CYS A 305 7.61 17.77 -31.28
CA CYS A 305 8.04 17.60 -32.67
C CYS A 305 9.31 16.76 -32.84
N SER A 306 10.04 16.47 -31.76
CA SER A 306 11.24 15.64 -31.78
C SER A 306 11.52 15.04 -30.40
N TYR A 307 12.32 13.97 -30.37
CA TYR A 307 12.84 13.39 -29.13
C TYR A 307 13.64 14.42 -28.30
N GLU A 308 14.40 15.30 -28.95
CA GLU A 308 15.17 16.36 -28.28
C GLU A 308 14.26 17.37 -27.55
N CYS A 309 13.15 17.76 -28.18
CA CYS A 309 12.15 18.63 -27.53
C CYS A 309 11.52 17.94 -26.32
N TYR A 310 11.14 16.67 -26.47
CA TYR A 310 10.62 15.84 -25.38
C TYR A 310 11.61 15.77 -24.20
N PHE A 311 12.87 15.38 -24.48
CA PHE A 311 13.89 15.19 -23.47
C PHE A 311 14.24 16.50 -22.76
N SER A 312 14.39 17.60 -23.52
CA SER A 312 14.70 18.91 -22.96
C SER A 312 13.58 19.43 -22.05
N HIS A 313 12.32 19.33 -22.50
CA HIS A 313 11.17 19.75 -21.72
C HIS A 313 11.05 18.97 -20.41
N ARG A 314 11.13 17.63 -20.49
CA ARG A 314 11.07 16.74 -19.34
C ARG A 314 12.15 17.06 -18.31
N HIS A 315 13.41 17.16 -18.76
CA HIS A 315 14.54 17.38 -17.87
C HIS A 315 14.50 18.77 -17.21
N ARG A 316 14.21 19.82 -17.99
CA ARG A 316 14.13 21.20 -17.47
C ARG A 316 13.05 21.38 -16.41
N ASN A 317 11.95 20.63 -16.51
CA ASN A 317 10.80 20.75 -15.62
C ASN A 317 10.73 19.65 -14.55
N ASN A 318 11.74 18.76 -14.46
CA ASN A 318 11.77 17.64 -13.52
C ASN A 318 10.50 16.75 -13.58
N LEU A 319 9.94 16.54 -14.77
CA LEU A 319 8.75 15.73 -14.97
C LEU A 319 9.09 14.24 -14.96
N GLU A 320 8.21 13.42 -14.39
CA GLU A 320 8.32 11.96 -14.44
C GLU A 320 7.20 11.35 -15.28
N GLU A 321 7.51 10.29 -16.01
CA GLU A 321 6.54 9.50 -16.75
C GLU A 321 5.68 8.65 -15.81
N ILE A 322 4.37 8.54 -16.07
CA ILE A 322 3.45 7.79 -15.19
C ILE A 322 3.82 6.29 -15.09
N ALA A 323 4.22 5.68 -16.19
CA ALA A 323 4.59 4.26 -16.32
C ALA A 323 5.83 4.04 -17.21
N GLY A 324 6.84 4.91 -17.08
CA GLY A 324 8.09 4.78 -17.83
C GLY A 324 7.89 4.85 -19.35
N GLU A 325 8.53 3.95 -20.10
CA GLU A 325 8.50 3.94 -21.58
C GLU A 325 7.09 3.80 -22.16
N GLN A 326 6.18 3.09 -21.47
CA GLN A 326 4.78 2.96 -21.91
C GLN A 326 4.06 4.31 -21.92
N SER A 327 4.58 5.33 -21.23
CA SER A 327 3.99 6.66 -21.19
C SER A 327 4.46 7.55 -22.33
N VAL A 328 5.23 7.02 -23.28
CA VAL A 328 5.75 7.78 -24.40
C VAL A 328 5.39 7.07 -25.70
N TYR A 329 4.50 7.68 -26.47
CA TYR A 329 4.29 7.32 -27.86
C TYR A 329 5.47 7.79 -28.69
N LEU A 330 6.20 6.83 -29.25
CA LEU A 330 7.26 7.07 -30.22
C LEU A 330 6.68 6.94 -31.64
N PRO A 331 6.78 7.97 -32.49
CA PRO A 331 6.29 7.88 -33.85
C PRO A 331 7.08 6.82 -34.65
N PRO A 332 6.45 6.13 -35.63
CA PRO A 332 7.12 5.12 -36.45
C PRO A 332 8.35 5.67 -37.19
N ALA A 333 9.40 4.84 -37.28
CA ALA A 333 10.67 5.17 -37.93
C ALA A 333 10.56 5.45 -39.44
#